data_AF-Q1Z4Y5-F1
#
_entry.id   AF-Q1Z4Y5-F1
#
_cell.length_a   1.000
_cell.length_b   1.000
_cell.length_c   1.000
_cell.angle_alpha   90.00
_cell.angle_beta   90.00
_cell.angle_gamma   90.00
#
_symmetry.space_group_name_H-M   'P 1'
#
loop_
_entity.id
_entity.type
_entity.pdbx_description
1 polymer ?
#
loop_
_entity_poly.entity_id
_entity_poly.type
_entity_poly.pdbx_seq_one_letter_code
_entity_poly.pdbx_strand_id
1 'polypeptide(L)'
;MYVKCEVRRYLEKTVEYNDKKTGEPKSFVQRQLKVELENGSDIYLSVNDKLATEENIKYLEELRGQMVSAPFWLKHKDKYLNYNLSDMPELEA
;
A
#
# COMPACT_ATOMS: atom_id res chain seq x y z
N MET A 1 -1.10 6.41 12.77
CA MET A 1 -1.01 5.14 13.52
C MET A 1 0.14 4.35 12.93
N TYR A 2 0.68 3.35 13.62
CA TYR A 2 1.77 2.52 13.11
C TYR A 2 1.40 1.05 13.25
N VAL A 3 1.90 0.20 12.36
CA VAL A 3 1.79 -1.24 12.46
C VAL A 3 3.16 -1.88 12.31
N LYS A 4 3.50 -2.76 13.26
CA LYS A 4 4.68 -3.62 13.17
C LYS A 4 4.32 -4.84 12.36
N CYS A 5 5.09 -5.12 11.31
CA CYS A 5 4.75 -6.17 10.35
C CYS A 5 5.97 -6.63 9.56
N GLU A 6 5.91 -7.84 9.02
CA GLU A 6 6.87 -8.33 8.04
C GLU A 6 6.40 -7.95 6.63
N VAL A 7 7.26 -7.34 5.83
CA VAL A 7 6.93 -7.01 4.44
C VAL A 7 6.98 -8.27 3.58
N ARG A 8 5.83 -8.65 3.00
CA ARG A 8 5.75 -9.82 2.10
C ARG A 8 6.15 -9.47 0.67
N ARG A 9 5.69 -8.33 0.14
CA ARG A 9 6.00 -7.82 -1.21
C ARG A 9 5.40 -6.44 -1.47
N TYR A 10 6.07 -5.66 -2.32
CA TYR A 10 5.45 -4.54 -3.05
C TYR A 10 4.66 -5.06 -4.26
N LEU A 11 3.53 -4.42 -4.56
CA LEU A 11 2.62 -4.76 -5.66
C LEU A 11 2.24 -3.50 -6.43
N GLU A 12 2.33 -3.58 -7.75
CA GLU A 12 1.86 -2.55 -8.66
C GLU A 12 0.96 -3.18 -9.74
N LYS A 13 -0.19 -2.56 -9.99
CA LYS A 13 -1.15 -3.01 -11.00
C LYS A 13 -1.85 -1.84 -11.66
N THR A 14 -1.90 -1.82 -12.99
CA THR A 14 -2.80 -0.93 -13.73
C THR A 14 -4.24 -1.42 -13.62
N VAL A 15 -5.12 -0.56 -13.12
CA VAL A 15 -6.55 -0.80 -13.00
C VAL A 15 -7.27 0.02 -14.05
N GLU A 16 -7.95 -0.66 -14.97
CA GLU A 16 -8.75 -0.06 -16.03
C GLU A 16 -10.22 -0.08 -15.63
N TYR A 17 -10.94 1.00 -15.93
CA TYR A 17 -12.37 1.14 -15.65
C TYR A 17 -13.02 2.13 -16.61
N ASN A 18 -14.32 1.98 -16.85
CA ASN A 18 -15.09 2.98 -17.58
C ASN A 18 -15.63 4.03 -16.61
N ASP A 19 -15.41 5.31 -16.91
CA ASP A 19 -15.94 6.41 -16.10
C ASP A 19 -17.47 6.36 -16.11
N LYS A 20 -18.09 6.31 -14.93
CA LYS A 20 -19.56 6.17 -14.81
C LYS A 20 -20.33 7.39 -15.33
N LYS A 21 -19.68 8.56 -15.44
CA LYS A 21 -20.30 9.81 -15.90
C LYS A 21 -20.09 10.03 -17.39
N THR A 22 -18.87 9.79 -17.90
CA THR A 22 -18.54 10.07 -19.32
C THR A 22 -18.59 8.82 -20.20
N GLY A 23 -18.54 7.62 -19.64
CA GLY A 23 -18.48 6.35 -20.38
C GLY A 23 -17.11 6.06 -20.99
N GLU A 24 -16.14 6.96 -20.82
CA GLU A 24 -14.80 6.84 -21.40
C GLU A 24 -13.94 5.86 -20.60
N PRO A 25 -13.07 5.09 -21.29
CA PRO A 25 -12.09 4.25 -20.61
C PRO A 25 -11.06 5.12 -19.89
N LYS A 26 -10.82 4.79 -18.62
CA LYS A 26 -9.80 5.40 -17.76
C LYS A 26 -8.96 4.30 -17.13
N SER A 27 -7.74 4.66 -16.75
CA SER A 27 -6.87 3.79 -15.97
C SER A 27 -6.19 4.56 -14.85
N PHE A 28 -5.83 3.84 -13.79
CA PHE A 28 -4.95 4.35 -12.74
C PHE A 28 -4.02 3.23 -12.28
N VAL A 29 -2.86 3.59 -11.75
CA VAL A 29 -1.92 2.63 -11.17
C VAL A 29 -2.25 2.45 -9.70
N GLN A 30 -2.57 1.23 -9.30
CA GLN A 30 -2.77 0.85 -7.90
C GLN A 30 -1.46 0.29 -7.35
N ARG A 31 -1.00 0.85 -6.24
CA ARG A 31 0.23 0.45 -5.55
C ARG A 31 -0.09 0.00 -4.12
N GLN A 32 0.44 -1.14 -3.72
CA GLN A 32 0.18 -1.71 -2.40
C GLN A 32 1.43 -2.38 -1.83
N LEU A 33 1.64 -2.22 -0.53
CA LEU A 33 2.58 -3.02 0.24
C LEU A 33 1.80 -4.13 0.95
N LYS A 34 2.06 -5.39 0.59
CA LYS A 34 1.51 -6.54 1.30
C LYS A 34 2.41 -6.81 2.51
N VAL A 35 1.80 -6.83 3.70
CA VAL A 35 2.52 -7.08 4.96
C VAL A 35 1.78 -8.13 5.79
N GLU A 36 2.53 -8.87 6.59
CA GLU A 36 1.98 -9.82 7.56
C GLU A 36 2.14 -9.29 8.98
N LEU A 37 1.05 -9.35 9.74
CA LEU A 37 0.99 -8.92 11.14
C LEU A 37 1.50 -10.03 12.05
N GLU A 38 1.82 -9.68 13.30
CA GLU A 38 2.25 -10.65 14.33
C GLU A 38 1.25 -11.80 14.55
N ASN A 39 -0.03 -11.55 14.31
CA ASN A 39 -1.08 -12.57 14.43
C ASN A 39 -1.23 -13.47 13.18
N GLY A 40 -0.30 -13.38 12.22
CA GLY A 40 -0.29 -14.14 10.96
C GLY A 40 -1.29 -13.66 9.91
N SER A 41 -1.98 -12.54 10.14
CA SER A 41 -2.92 -11.98 9.16
C SER A 41 -2.20 -11.12 8.12
N ASP A 42 -2.55 -11.32 6.86
CA ASP A 42 -2.09 -10.47 5.76
C ASP A 42 -2.97 -9.22 5.61
N ILE A 43 -2.35 -8.05 5.47
CA ILE A 43 -3.03 -6.81 5.07
C ILE A 43 -2.34 -6.15 3.87
N TYR A 44 -3.07 -5.27 3.20
CA TYR A 44 -2.56 -4.47 2.09
C TYR A 44 -2.59 -3.00 2.48
N LEU A 45 -1.41 -2.38 2.55
CA LEU A 45 -1.27 -0.95 2.76
C LEU A 45 -1.21 -0.27 1.40
N SER A 46 -2.20 0.57 1.10
CA SER A 46 -2.20 1.36 -0.14
C SER A 46 -1.07 2.38 -0.09
N VAL A 47 -0.25 2.41 -1.14
CA VAL A 47 0.80 3.41 -1.33
C VAL A 47 0.20 4.56 -2.12
N ASN A 48 0.19 5.76 -1.55
CA ASN A 48 -0.33 6.95 -2.23
C ASN A 48 0.64 7.38 -3.33
N ASP A 49 0.14 7.95 -4.43
CA ASP A 49 0.97 8.50 -5.51
C ASP A 49 2.01 9.51 -5.02
N LYS A 50 1.72 10.25 -3.93
CA LYS A 50 2.67 11.17 -3.30
C LYS A 50 3.91 10.47 -2.71
N LEU A 51 3.76 9.22 -2.27
CA LEU A 51 4.85 8.40 -1.74
C LEU A 51 5.51 7.55 -2.83
N ALA A 52 4.91 7.45 -4.02
CA ALA A 52 5.36 6.59 -5.11
C ALA A 52 6.39 7.27 -6.04
N THR A 53 7.47 7.81 -5.46
CA THR A 53 8.65 8.22 -6.24
C THR A 53 9.47 6.99 -6.66
N GLU A 54 10.31 7.10 -7.68
CA GLU A 54 11.16 5.98 -8.11
C GLU A 54 12.04 5.43 -6.98
N GLU A 55 12.64 6.33 -6.19
CA GLU A 55 13.46 5.98 -5.02
C GLU A 55 12.64 5.23 -3.97
N ASN A 56 11.46 5.73 -3.64
CA ASN A 56 10.59 5.10 -2.65
C ASN A 56 10.05 3.75 -3.10
N ILE A 57 9.72 3.60 -4.39
CA ILE A 57 9.28 2.32 -4.95
C ILE A 57 10.40 1.29 -4.81
N LYS A 58 11.63 1.65 -5.21
CA LYS A 58 12.79 0.77 -5.06
C LYS A 58 13.01 0.37 -3.61
N TYR A 59 12.92 1.33 -2.69
CA TYR A 59 13.00 1.05 -1.26
C TYR A 59 11.92 0.05 -0.79
N LEU A 60 10.65 0.25 -1.18
CA LEU A 60 9.55 -0.65 -0.81
C LEU A 60 9.73 -2.07 -1.37
N GLU A 61 10.33 -2.21 -2.56
CA GLU A 61 10.67 -3.50 -3.15
C GLU A 61 11.78 -4.23 -2.37
N GLU A 62 12.79 -3.48 -1.89
CA GLU A 62 13.92 -4.00 -1.10
C GLU A 62 13.52 -4.43 0.32
N LEU A 63 12.42 -3.89 0.86
CA LEU A 63 11.92 -4.26 2.20
C LEU A 63 11.43 -5.72 2.30
N ARG A 64 11.31 -6.47 1.20
CA ARG A 64 10.79 -7.84 1.21
C ARG A 64 11.51 -8.75 2.22
N GLY A 65 10.75 -9.31 3.15
CA GLY A 65 11.22 -10.19 4.23
C GLY A 65 11.74 -9.44 5.46
N GLN A 66 11.68 -8.10 5.46
CA GLN A 66 12.14 -7.28 6.57
C GLN A 66 10.99 -6.92 7.52
N MET A 67 11.31 -6.79 8.80
CA MET A 67 10.40 -6.27 9.82
C MET A 67 10.42 -4.75 9.78
N VAL A 68 9.24 -4.14 9.71
CA VAL A 68 9.10 -2.69 9.61
C VAL A 68 8.02 -2.15 10.54
N SER A 69 8.18 -0.89 10.90
CA SER A 69 7.13 -0.03 11.44
C SER A 69 6.52 0.76 10.28
N ALA A 70 5.29 0.42 9.89
CA ALA A 70 4.61 1.09 8.79
C ALA A 70 3.58 2.12 9.32
N PRO A 71 3.80 3.43 9.10
CA PRO A 71 2.83 4.45 9.45
C PRO A 71 1.62 4.41 8.50
N PHE A 72 0.42 4.35 9.06
CA PHE A 72 -0.81 4.30 8.27
C PHE A 72 -1.96 5.12 8.86
N TRP A 73 -2.92 5.40 7.99
CA TRP A 73 -4.25 5.93 8.31
C TRP A 73 -5.34 5.08 7.63
N LEU A 74 -6.54 5.15 8.20
CA LEU A 74 -7.68 4.34 7.76
C LEU A 74 -8.67 5.20 6.98
N LYS A 75 -9.17 4.64 5.88
CA LYS A 75 -10.30 5.20 5.14
C LYS A 75 -11.42 4.20 5.08
N HIS A 76 -12.54 4.53 5.70
CA HIS A 76 -13.79 3.81 5.50
C HIS A 76 -14.45 4.31 4.22
N LYS A 77 -14.78 3.39 3.30
CA LYS A 77 -15.58 3.67 2.12
C LYS A 77 -16.60 2.56 1.94
N ASP A 78 -17.87 2.89 2.13
CA ASP A 78 -19.00 1.96 2.10
C ASP A 78 -18.82 0.77 3.06
N LYS A 79 -18.58 -0.45 2.54
CA LYS A 79 -18.37 -1.68 3.33
C LYS A 79 -16.88 -2.06 3.46
N TYR A 80 -15.97 -1.22 3.00
CA TYR A 80 -14.55 -1.52 2.91
C TYR A 80 -13.72 -0.58 3.78
N LEU A 81 -12.80 -1.19 4.54
CA LEU A 81 -11.77 -0.48 5.29
C LEU A 81 -10.47 -0.53 4.49
N ASN A 82 -9.95 0.64 4.11
CA ASN A 82 -8.69 0.76 3.41
C ASN A 82 -7.60 1.25 4.36
N TYR A 83 -6.49 0.54 4.39
CA TYR A 83 -5.28 0.94 5.08
C TYR A 83 -4.40 1.68 4.08
N ASN A 84 -3.98 2.89 4.41
CA ASN A 84 -3.20 3.73 3.51
C ASN A 84 -1.93 4.14 4.24
N LEU A 85 -0.78 3.98 3.61
CA LEU A 85 0.46 4.52 4.15
C LEU A 85 0.32 6.04 4.31
N SER A 86 0.68 6.54 5.50
CA SER A 86 0.82 7.96 5.74
C SER A 86 2.23 8.46 5.44
N ASP A 87 3.24 7.59 5.56
CA ASP A 87 4.64 7.88 5.28
C ASP A 87 5.37 6.58 4.89
N MET A 88 6.68 6.67 4.62
CA MET A 88 7.52 5.51 4.34
C MET A 88 7.69 4.62 5.59
N PRO A 89 7.62 3.28 5.44
CA PRO A 89 7.95 2.37 6.53
C PRO A 89 9.40 2.52 6.97
N GLU A 90 9.67 2.30 8.26
CA GLU A 90 11.02 2.30 8.82
C GLU A 90 11.39 0.89 9.26
N LEU A 91 12.67 0.50 9.12
CA LEU A 91 13.15 -0.78 9.60
C LEU A 91 13.06 -0.84 11.12
N GLU A 92 12.50 -1.94 11.64
CA GLU A 92 12.59 -2.22 13.07
C GLU A 92 14.01 -2.75 13.36
N ALA A 93 14.68 -2.11 14.32
CA ALA A 93 16.03 -2.47 14.76
C ALA A 93 16.02 -3.64 15.76
#